data_AF-A0AA42CKN5-F1
#
_entry.id   AF-A0AA42CKN5-F1
#
_cell.length_a   1.000
_cell.length_b   1.000
_cell.length_c   1.000
_cell.angle_alpha   90.00
_cell.angle_beta   90.00
_cell.angle_gamma   90.00
#
_symmetry.space_group_name_H-M   'P 1'
#
loop_
_entity.id
_entity.type
_entity.pdbx_description
1 polymer ?
#
loop_
_entity_poly.entity_id
_entity_poly.type
_entity_poly.pdbx_seq_one_letter_code
_entity_poly.pdbx_strand_id
1 'polypeptide(L)'
;MFAVIKTGGKQYRVAANDEITVMSLPGEAGEVLTFGEVLSFFDGETTAFGAPMVEGASVAAEIVAQKRGPKVIAFKKRRRQNSRRKRGHRQDLTIVRITEILTGGQTPSRKSAPAADEMPTEVGAA
;
A
#
# COMPACT_ATOMS: atom_id res chain seq x y z
N MET A 1 -14.67 8.85 -11.61
CA MET A 1 -13.50 8.06 -12.01
C MET A 1 -13.07 7.08 -10.91
N PHE A 2 -12.86 5.81 -11.22
CA PHE A 2 -12.25 4.81 -10.32
C PHE A 2 -11.34 3.84 -11.09
N ALA A 3 -10.41 3.19 -10.40
CA ALA A 3 -9.55 2.14 -10.93
C ALA A 3 -9.60 0.89 -10.05
N VAL A 4 -9.24 -0.27 -10.61
CA VAL A 4 -9.00 -1.50 -9.87
C VAL A 4 -7.51 -1.79 -9.92
N ILE A 5 -6.85 -1.70 -8.78
CA ILE A 5 -5.41 -1.95 -8.64
C ILE A 5 -5.16 -3.30 -7.99
N LYS A 6 -4.01 -3.90 -8.29
CA LYS A 6 -3.53 -5.08 -7.60
C LYS A 6 -2.30 -4.72 -6.76
N THR A 7 -2.34 -5.06 -5.48
CA THR A 7 -1.21 -4.86 -4.56
C THR A 7 -1.25 -5.87 -3.42
N GLY A 8 -0.09 -6.38 -3.00
CA GLY A 8 0.02 -7.38 -1.94
C GLY A 8 -0.80 -8.65 -2.21
N GLY A 9 -0.95 -9.03 -3.48
CA GLY A 9 -1.74 -10.20 -3.89
C GLY A 9 -3.27 -10.03 -3.79
N LYS A 10 -3.77 -8.83 -3.51
CA LYS A 10 -5.21 -8.51 -3.46
C LYS A 10 -5.56 -7.41 -4.47
N GLN A 11 -6.85 -7.34 -4.82
CA GLN A 11 -7.39 -6.31 -5.69
C GLN A 11 -8.21 -5.31 -4.87
N TYR A 12 -8.06 -4.02 -5.18
CA TYR A 12 -8.78 -2.94 -4.51
C TYR A 12 -9.41 -2.02 -5.55
N ARG A 13 -10.65 -1.62 -5.31
CA ARG A 13 -11.30 -0.53 -6.04
C ARG A 13 -10.90 0.79 -5.39
N VAL A 14 -10.39 1.72 -6.18
CA VAL A 14 -9.86 2.99 -5.69
C VAL A 14 -10.42 4.15 -6.50
N ALA A 15 -10.80 5.22 -5.83
CA ALA A 15 -11.08 6.53 -6.41
C ALA A 15 -10.08 7.57 -5.88
N ALA A 16 -10.05 8.76 -6.49
CA ALA A 16 -9.24 9.86 -5.99
C ALA A 16 -9.67 10.26 -4.57
N ASN A 17 -8.69 10.49 -3.69
CA ASN A 17 -8.84 10.78 -2.26
C ASN A 17 -9.35 9.61 -1.39
N ASP A 18 -9.50 8.40 -1.93
CA ASP A 18 -9.83 7.23 -1.10
C ASP A 18 -8.64 6.86 -0.21
N GLU A 19 -8.94 6.42 1.02
CA GLU A 19 -7.96 5.88 1.95
C GLU A 19 -8.15 4.37 2.08
N ILE A 20 -7.13 3.60 1.68
CA ILE A 20 -7.16 2.14 1.68
C ILE A 20 -6.07 1.57 2.58
N THR A 21 -6.37 0.43 3.22
CA THR A 21 -5.38 -0.33 3.99
C THR A 21 -4.89 -1.50 3.16
N VAL A 22 -3.58 -1.53 2.90
CA VAL A 22 -2.92 -2.54 2.08
C VAL A 22 -1.89 -3.33 2.90
N MET A 23 -1.30 -4.36 2.30
CA MET A 23 -0.17 -5.05 2.93
C MET A 23 1.02 -4.10 3.09
N SER A 24 1.97 -4.44 3.95
CA SER A 24 3.17 -3.64 4.20
C SER A 24 3.86 -3.25 2.89
N LEU A 25 4.05 -1.95 2.69
CA LEU A 25 4.83 -1.35 1.61
C LEU A 25 6.07 -0.66 2.19
N PRO A 26 7.21 -0.67 1.47
CA PRO A 26 8.38 0.11 1.87
C PRO A 26 8.06 1.61 1.74
N GLY A 27 8.59 2.41 2.66
CA GLY A 27 8.45 3.87 2.67
C GLY A 27 7.89 4.43 3.97
N GLU A 28 8.09 5.73 4.15
CA GLU A 28 7.68 6.47 5.35
C GLU A 28 6.39 7.27 5.12
N ALA A 29 5.76 7.74 6.20
CA ALA A 29 4.57 8.59 6.09
C ALA A 29 4.89 9.89 5.31
N GLY A 30 4.03 10.24 4.35
CA GLY A 30 4.20 11.36 3.43
C GLY A 30 4.90 11.01 2.11
N GLU A 31 5.44 9.79 1.97
CA GLU A 31 6.06 9.36 0.72
C GLU A 31 4.99 9.01 -0.35
N VAL A 32 5.28 9.37 -1.60
CA VAL A 32 4.41 9.09 -2.75
C VAL A 32 4.86 7.79 -3.40
N LEU A 33 3.94 6.84 -3.52
CA LEU A 33 4.09 5.55 -4.18
C LEU A 33 3.26 5.52 -5.46
N THR A 34 3.80 4.88 -6.49
CA THR A 34 3.10 4.65 -7.76
C THR A 34 2.80 3.16 -7.93
N PHE A 35 1.53 2.82 -8.09
CA PHE A 35 1.09 1.46 -8.41
C PHE A 35 0.97 1.30 -9.93
N GLY A 36 1.81 0.44 -10.52
CA GLY A 36 1.78 0.12 -11.94
C GLY A 36 0.83 -1.02 -12.31
N GLU A 37 0.43 -1.86 -11.35
CA GLU A 37 -0.50 -2.98 -11.60
C GLU A 37 -1.96 -2.50 -11.58
N VAL A 38 -2.40 -1.88 -12.67
CA VAL A 38 -3.79 -1.47 -12.88
C VAL A 38 -4.50 -2.49 -13.78
N LEU A 39 -5.60 -3.07 -13.29
CA LEU A 39 -6.36 -4.10 -13.98
C LEU A 39 -7.48 -3.51 -14.84
N SER A 40 -8.13 -2.45 -14.35
CA SER A 40 -9.17 -1.73 -15.09
C SER A 40 -9.33 -0.31 -14.56
N PHE A 41 -9.90 0.56 -15.38
CA PHE A 41 -10.33 1.89 -14.95
C PHE A 41 -11.65 2.28 -15.62
N PHE A 42 -12.36 3.18 -14.95
CA PHE A 42 -13.63 3.73 -15.38
C PHE A 42 -13.63 5.23 -15.13
N ASP A 43 -13.73 6.03 -16.19
CA ASP A 43 -13.75 7.49 -16.09
C ASP A 43 -15.18 8.07 -16.08
N GLY A 44 -16.17 7.33 -16.60
CA GLY A 44 -17.56 7.80 -16.77
C GLY A 44 -18.02 7.66 -18.21
N GLU A 45 -17.13 7.97 -19.15
CA GLU A 45 -17.36 7.81 -20.60
C GLU A 45 -16.63 6.59 -21.16
N THR A 46 -15.39 6.38 -20.72
CA THR A 46 -14.53 5.31 -21.20
C THR A 46 -14.26 4.30 -20.08
N THR A 47 -14.35 3.01 -20.43
CA THR A 47 -13.97 1.89 -19.56
C THR A 47 -12.93 1.07 -20.28
N ALA A 48 -11.79 0.82 -19.62
CA ALA A 48 -10.78 -0.08 -20.15
C ALA A 48 -10.58 -1.25 -19.19
N PHE A 49 -10.53 -2.45 -19.75
CA PHE A 49 -10.17 -3.68 -19.07
C PHE A 49 -8.84 -4.17 -19.63
N GLY A 50 -7.90 -4.47 -18.74
CA GLY A 50 -6.59 -4.99 -19.11
C GLY A 50 -6.64 -6.48 -19.49
N ALA A 51 -5.63 -6.91 -20.25
CA ALA A 51 -5.42 -8.33 -20.58
C ALA A 51 -3.91 -8.66 -20.50
N PRO A 52 -3.31 -8.81 -19.31
CA PRO A 52 -3.89 -8.84 -17.96
C PRO A 52 -3.89 -7.49 -17.21
N MET A 53 -3.17 -6.49 -17.71
CA MET A 53 -3.04 -5.15 -17.13
C MET A 53 -3.38 -4.10 -18.20
N VAL A 54 -3.72 -2.89 -17.79
CA VAL A 54 -3.92 -1.76 -18.70
C VAL A 54 -2.57 -1.09 -18.94
N GLU A 55 -2.07 -1.10 -20.18
CA GLU A 55 -0.79 -0.48 -20.52
C GLU A 55 -0.81 1.03 -20.31
N GLY A 56 0.25 1.56 -19.69
CA GLY A 56 0.39 2.99 -19.42
C GLY A 56 -0.56 3.55 -18.35
N ALA A 57 -1.33 2.71 -17.65
CA ALA A 57 -2.11 3.13 -16.49
C ALA A 57 -1.27 3.03 -15.22
N SER A 58 -1.35 4.06 -14.38
CA SER A 58 -0.73 4.03 -13.05
C SER A 58 -1.60 4.76 -12.03
N VAL A 59 -1.49 4.37 -10.76
CA VAL A 59 -2.20 5.03 -9.66
C VAL A 59 -1.17 5.57 -8.68
N ALA A 60 -1.17 6.88 -8.50
CA ALA A 60 -0.33 7.55 -7.53
C ALA A 60 -1.05 7.64 -6.18
N ALA A 61 -0.29 7.43 -5.11
CA ALA A 61 -0.84 7.37 -3.77
C ALA A 61 0.20 7.81 -2.73
N GLU A 62 -0.24 8.35 -1.61
CA GLU A 62 0.60 8.83 -0.52
C GLU A 62 0.46 7.92 0.70
N ILE A 63 1.58 7.55 1.33
CA ILE A 63 1.56 6.80 2.57
C ILE A 63 1.08 7.71 3.70
N VAL A 64 -0.06 7.40 4.29
CA VAL A 64 -0.59 8.15 5.43
C VAL A 64 0.07 7.67 6.72
N ALA A 65 0.14 6.34 6.90
CA ALA A 65 0.71 5.76 8.12
C ALA A 65 1.09 4.28 7.95
N GLN A 66 2.12 3.87 8.68
CA GLN A 66 2.45 2.46 8.90
C GLN A 66 1.79 1.98 10.20
N LYS A 67 0.98 0.92 10.13
CA LYS A 67 0.18 0.44 11.27
C LYS A 67 0.25 -1.07 11.42
N ARG A 68 0.16 -1.53 12.67
CA ARG A 68 -0.08 -2.94 12.98
C ARG A 68 -1.57 -3.21 13.16
N GLY A 69 -2.07 -4.22 12.46
CA GLY A 69 -3.44 -4.69 12.58
C GLY A 69 -3.80 -5.19 13.98
N PRO A 70 -5.09 -5.53 14.19
CA PRO A 70 -5.54 -6.13 15.44
C PRO A 70 -4.80 -7.43 15.72
N LYS A 71 -4.54 -7.72 16.99
CA LYS A 71 -3.86 -8.96 17.40
C LYS A 71 -4.81 -10.13 17.19
N VAL A 72 -4.47 -11.01 16.26
CA VAL A 72 -5.15 -12.29 16.07
C VAL A 72 -4.46 -13.34 16.92
N ILE A 73 -5.24 -14.21 17.56
CA ILE A 73 -4.73 -15.27 18.44
C ILE A 73 -4.89 -16.62 17.74
N ALA A 74 -3.78 -17.23 17.36
CA ALA A 74 -3.75 -18.62 16.92
C ALA A 74 -3.64 -19.52 18.15
N PHE A 75 -4.76 -20.14 18.54
CA PHE A 75 -4.80 -21.11 19.63
C PHE A 75 -4.94 -22.53 19.08
N LYS A 76 -4.01 -23.41 19.45
CA LYS A 76 -4.01 -24.83 19.09
C LYS A 76 -4.01 -25.66 20.37
N LYS A 77 -4.98 -26.56 20.55
CA LYS A 77 -5.08 -27.46 21.71
C LYS A 77 -5.35 -28.88 21.24
N ARG A 78 -4.58 -29.85 21.73
CA ARG A 78 -4.87 -31.28 21.55
C ARG A 78 -5.51 -31.81 22.83
N ARG A 79 -6.71 -32.38 22.71
CA ARG A 79 -7.47 -32.91 23.85
C ARG A 79 -6.71 -34.08 24.50
N ARG A 80 -6.63 -34.10 25.83
CA ARG A 80 -5.99 -35.16 26.65
C ARG A 80 -4.48 -35.37 26.44
N GLN A 81 -3.82 -34.58 25.59
CA GLN A 81 -2.38 -34.71 25.31
C GLN A 81 -1.51 -33.68 26.05
N ASN A 82 -2.05 -32.99 27.07
CA ASN A 82 -1.43 -31.85 27.77
C ASN A 82 -0.74 -30.82 26.84
N SER A 83 -1.21 -30.72 25.59
CA SER A 83 -0.58 -29.92 24.55
C SER A 83 -1.51 -28.79 24.17
N ARG A 84 -1.07 -27.56 24.50
CA ARG A 84 -1.73 -26.32 24.11
C ARG A 84 -0.68 -25.28 23.73
N ARG A 85 -0.90 -24.55 22.64
CA ARG A 85 -0.07 -23.44 22.19
C ARG A 85 -0.97 -22.25 21.87
N LYS A 86 -0.63 -21.07 22.39
CA LYS A 86 -1.29 -19.80 22.10
C LYS A 86 -0.24 -18.86 21.53
N ARG A 87 -0.37 -18.48 20.25
CA ARG A 87 0.51 -17.51 19.60
C ARG A 87 -0.30 -16.30 19.17
N GLY A 88 0.18 -15.11 19.50
CA GLY A 88 -0.36 -13.88 18.94
C GLY A 88 0.32 -13.56 17.61
N HIS A 89 -0.45 -13.07 16.64
CA HIS A 89 0.04 -12.50 15.40
C HIS A 89 -0.54 -11.11 15.23
N ARG A 90 0.27 -10.15 14.78
CA ARG A 90 -0.18 -8.84 14.33
C ARG A 90 0.40 -8.63 12.94
N GLN A 91 -0.48 -8.34 12.00
CA GLN A 91 -0.09 -8.09 10.62
C GLN A 91 0.37 -6.65 10.47
N ASP A 92 1.47 -6.44 9.77
CA ASP A 92 1.93 -5.10 9.41
C ASP A 92 1.20 -4.66 8.13
N LEU A 93 0.66 -3.45 8.17
CA LEU A 93 -0.25 -2.87 7.20
C LEU A 93 0.18 -1.42 6.93
N THR A 94 -0.02 -0.99 5.69
CA THR A 94 0.22 0.39 5.28
C THR A 94 -1.12 1.02 4.93
N ILE A 95 -1.38 2.21 5.46
CA ILE A 95 -2.54 3.01 5.09
C ILE A 95 -2.07 4.00 4.04
N VAL A 96 -2.74 3.98 2.89
CA VAL A 96 -2.36 4.77 1.73
C VAL A 96 -3.58 5.55 1.27
N ARG A 97 -3.38 6.83 0.94
CA ARG A 97 -4.38 7.69 0.33
C ARG A 97 -4.09 7.83 -1.16
N ILE A 98 -5.10 7.59 -1.99
CA ILE A 98 -4.98 7.68 -3.43
C ILE A 98 -5.00 9.16 -3.84
N THR A 99 -3.97 9.62 -4.53
CA THR A 99 -3.89 11.02 -4.97
C THR A 99 -4.45 11.15 -6.37
N GLU A 100 -3.95 10.36 -7.31
CA GLU A 100 -4.25 10.52 -8.74
C GLU A 100 -4.35 9.15 -9.43
N ILE A 101 -5.24 9.07 -10.42
CA ILE A 101 -5.34 7.95 -11.35
C ILE A 101 -4.87 8.48 -12.70
N LEU A 102 -3.76 7.94 -13.19
CA LEU A 102 -3.08 8.40 -14.41
C LEU A 102 -3.30 7.40 -15.53
N THR A 103 -3.72 7.89 -16.69
CA THR A 103 -3.93 7.10 -17.91
C THR A 103 -2.99 7.59 -19.02
N GLY A 104 -2.52 6.68 -19.88
CA GLY A 104 -1.72 7.03 -21.06
C GLY A 104 -0.26 7.39 -20.79
N GLY A 105 0.36 6.85 -19.74
CA GLY A 105 1.80 7.02 -19.46
C GLY A 105 2.16 8.34 -18.76
N GLN A 106 1.18 9.03 -18.19
CA GLN A 106 1.39 10.27 -17.45
C GLN A 106 2.14 10.03 -16.15
N THR A 107 2.96 11.01 -15.76
CA THR A 107 3.77 11.00 -14.53
C THR A 107 3.00 11.70 -13.39
N PRO A 108 3.09 11.24 -12.13
CA PRO A 108 2.40 11.89 -11.01
C PRO A 108 2.80 13.34 -10.83
N SER A 109 1.82 14.19 -10.48
CA SER A 109 2.05 15.62 -10.22
C SER A 109 2.89 15.86 -8.97
N ARG A 110 2.81 14.95 -7.99
CA ARG A 110 3.52 15.00 -6.72
C ARG A 110 4.74 14.08 -6.77
N LYS A 111 5.94 14.66 -6.79
CA LYS A 111 7.19 13.94 -6.47
C LYS A 111 7.29 13.76 -4.96
N SER A 112 7.81 12.62 -4.51
CA SER A 112 8.20 12.43 -3.11
C SER A 112 9.14 13.54 -2.68
N ALA A 113 8.92 14.09 -1.48
CA ALA A 113 9.88 15.01 -0.88
C ALA A 113 11.22 14.27 -0.74
N PRO A 114 12.36 14.91 -1.07
CA PRO A 114 13.66 14.30 -0.84
C PRO A 114 13.79 13.97 0.65
N ALA A 115 14.29 12.77 0.94
CA ALA A 115 14.64 12.34 2.28
C ALA A 115 15.41 13.46 2.98
N ALA A 116 14.91 13.90 4.15
CA ALA A 116 15.66 14.77 5.02
C ALA A 116 17.02 14.12 5.30
N ASP A 117 18.06 14.92 5.10
CA ASP A 117 19.46 14.59 5.09
C ASP A 117 19.88 13.56 6.14
N GLU A 118 20.80 12.69 5.72
CA GLU A 118 21.73 11.98 6.60
C GLU A 118 22.32 13.00 7.59
N MET A 119 21.87 12.98 8.84
CA MET A 119 22.56 13.70 9.92
C MET A 119 23.96 13.10 10.04
N PRO A 120 25.06 13.83 9.76
CA PRO A 120 26.38 13.34 10.06
C PRO A 120 26.47 13.20 11.58
N THR A 121 26.65 11.97 12.07
CA THR A 121 27.10 11.73 13.43
C THR A 121 28.52 12.27 13.58
N GLU A 122 28.66 13.56 13.86
CA GLU A 122 29.83 14.08 14.55
C GLU A 122 29.76 13.56 16.00
N VAL A 123 30.32 12.37 16.22
CA VAL A 123 30.76 12.00 17.57
C VAL A 123 32.09 12.72 17.78
N GLY A 124 31.96 13.95 18.28
CA GLY A 124 33.07 14.72 18.83
C GLY A 124 33.74 13.94 19.96
N ALA A 125 35.07 13.94 19.93
CA ALA A 125 35.92 13.50 21.01
C ALA A 125 35.64 14.27 22.30
N ALA A 126 35.50 13.55 23.42
CA ALA A 126 35.87 13.95 24.77
C ALA A 126 35.94 12.71 25.67
#